data_AF-E0YNP0-F1
#
_entry.id   AF-E0YNP0-F1
#
_cell.length_a   1.000
_cell.length_b   1.000
_cell.length_c   1.000
_cell.angle_alpha   90.00
_cell.angle_beta   90.00
_cell.angle_gamma   90.00
#
_symmetry.space_group_name_H-M   'P 1'
#
loop_
_entity.id
_entity.type
_entity.pdbx_description
1 polymer ?
#
loop_
_entity_poly.entity_id
_entity_poly.type
_entity_poly.pdbx_seq_one_letter_code
_entity_poly.pdbx_strand_id
1 'polypeptide(L)'
;MAAAAHARIAASATALLSHPAVQRLAPPRPLLDVAPPQPPRFIASAQVQGLRIALQGLGCTSEAVCTLEATYKAGCRQLDLSCGASWSAGLADLGESFTVGEEAELRQWQLALASAVKRRYEEAAADMRDRIL
;
A
#
# COMPACT_ATOMS: atom_id res chain seq x y z
N MET A 1 0.22 -30.48 -42.67
CA MET A 1 0.10 -29.04 -42.99
C MET A 1 0.32 -28.11 -41.78
N ALA A 2 -0.03 -28.50 -40.55
CA ALA A 2 0.15 -27.64 -39.35
C ALA A 2 1.61 -27.23 -39.07
N ALA A 3 2.58 -28.13 -39.26
CA ALA A 3 4.00 -27.86 -38.99
C ALA A 3 4.58 -26.71 -39.85
N ALA A 4 4.18 -26.63 -41.12
CA ALA A 4 4.63 -25.57 -42.03
C ALA A 4 4.04 -24.19 -41.66
N ALA A 5 2.81 -24.16 -41.15
CA ALA A 5 2.19 -22.93 -40.65
C ALA A 5 2.88 -22.44 -39.37
N HIS A 6 3.19 -23.34 -38.43
CA HIS A 6 3.91 -23.00 -37.20
C HIS A 6 5.32 -22.50 -37.49
N ALA A 7 6.02 -23.11 -38.47
CA ALA A 7 7.35 -22.66 -38.89
C ALA A 7 7.32 -21.24 -39.48
N ARG A 8 6.29 -20.88 -40.26
CA ARG A 8 6.13 -19.51 -40.80
C ARG A 8 5.85 -18.49 -39.70
N ILE A 9 5.00 -18.84 -38.72
CA ILE A 9 4.71 -17.96 -37.59
C ILE A 9 5.98 -17.73 -36.76
N ALA A 10 6.70 -18.79 -36.42
CA ALA A 10 7.96 -18.70 -35.68
C ALA A 10 9.02 -17.86 -36.42
N ALA A 11 9.17 -18.05 -37.73
CA ALA A 11 10.09 -17.26 -38.55
C ALA A 11 9.70 -15.77 -38.58
N SER A 12 8.40 -15.47 -38.71
CA SER A 12 7.91 -14.08 -38.71
C SER A 12 8.09 -13.38 -37.36
N ALA A 13 7.83 -14.08 -36.25
CA ALA A 13 8.09 -13.56 -34.91
C ALA A 13 9.58 -13.29 -34.70
N THR A 14 10.45 -14.20 -35.16
CA THR A 14 11.90 -14.04 -35.05
C THR A 14 12.39 -12.86 -35.89
N ALA A 15 11.88 -12.68 -37.10
CA ALA A 15 12.21 -11.54 -37.96
C ALA A 15 11.75 -10.20 -37.36
N LEU A 16 10.58 -10.17 -36.72
CA LEU A 16 10.04 -8.98 -36.07
C LEU A 16 10.82 -8.62 -34.80
N LEU A 17 11.16 -9.60 -33.96
CA LEU A 17 12.01 -9.40 -32.77
C LEU A 17 13.46 -9.04 -33.13
N SER A 18 13.96 -9.49 -34.28
CA SER A 18 15.29 -9.13 -34.80
C SER A 18 15.30 -7.78 -35.52
N HIS A 19 14.14 -7.13 -35.69
CA HIS A 19 14.05 -5.90 -36.43
C HIS A 19 14.69 -4.74 -35.64
N PRO A 20 15.58 -3.93 -36.24
CA PRO A 20 16.28 -2.86 -35.55
C PRO A 20 15.35 -1.83 -34.90
N ALA A 21 14.16 -1.60 -35.48
CA ALA A 21 13.17 -0.69 -34.89
C ALA A 21 12.58 -1.23 -33.57
N VAL A 22 12.50 -2.55 -33.40
CA VAL A 22 12.03 -3.20 -32.17
C VAL A 22 13.15 -3.28 -31.14
N GLN A 23 14.37 -3.57 -31.58
CA GLN A 23 15.57 -3.54 -30.71
C GLN A 23 15.93 -2.13 -30.22
N ARG A 24 15.52 -1.09 -30.95
CA ARG A 24 15.71 0.32 -30.60
C ARG A 24 14.58 0.91 -29.74
N LEU A 25 13.57 0.12 -29.37
CA LEU A 25 12.64 0.56 -28.34
C LEU A 25 13.45 0.76 -27.06
N ALA A 26 13.73 2.01 -26.74
CA ALA A 26 14.35 2.35 -25.48
C ALA A 26 13.48 1.76 -24.35
N PRO A 27 14.08 1.23 -23.29
CA PRO A 27 13.31 0.79 -22.14
C PRO A 27 12.41 1.96 -21.72
N PRO A 28 11.11 1.70 -21.46
CA PRO A 28 10.22 2.75 -21.05
C PRO A 28 10.81 3.46 -19.83
N ARG A 29 10.86 4.79 -19.91
CA ARG A 29 11.48 5.59 -18.86
C ARG A 29 10.59 5.52 -17.62
N PRO A 30 11.13 5.27 -16.42
CA PRO A 30 10.35 5.32 -15.19
C PRO A 30 9.74 6.72 -14.99
N LEU A 31 8.50 6.77 -14.51
CA LEU A 31 7.85 8.01 -14.11
C LEU A 31 8.44 8.51 -12.78
N LEU A 32 9.48 9.35 -12.85
CA LEU A 32 10.13 9.91 -11.66
C LEU A 32 9.43 11.16 -11.09
N ASP A 33 8.55 11.82 -11.86
CA ASP A 33 8.04 13.17 -11.54
C ASP A 33 6.60 13.23 -10.99
N VAL A 34 5.91 12.10 -10.82
CA VAL A 34 4.57 12.11 -10.22
C VAL A 34 4.69 12.13 -8.71
N ALA A 35 4.60 13.33 -8.12
CA ALA A 35 4.59 13.49 -6.67
C ALA A 35 3.47 12.63 -6.05
N PRO A 36 3.80 11.72 -5.11
CA PRO A 36 2.80 10.86 -4.50
C PRO A 36 1.80 11.69 -3.68
N PRO A 37 0.55 11.21 -3.53
CA PRO A 37 -0.40 11.83 -2.62
C PRO A 37 0.15 11.82 -1.20
N GLN A 38 -0.32 12.76 -0.37
CA GLN A 38 0.10 12.83 1.02
C GLN A 38 -0.12 11.48 1.72
N PRO A 39 0.83 11.05 2.56
CA PRO A 39 0.67 9.80 3.30
C PRO A 39 -0.61 9.84 4.15
N PRO A 40 -1.30 8.71 4.30
CA PRO A 40 -2.49 8.63 5.13
C PRO A 40 -2.15 9.06 6.57
N ARG A 41 -2.94 10.00 7.11
CA ARG A 41 -2.84 10.41 8.51
C ARG A 41 -3.67 9.48 9.37
N PHE A 42 -3.03 8.87 10.35
CA PHE A 42 -3.67 7.96 11.30
C PHE A 42 -4.01 8.73 12.58
N ILE A 43 -5.29 8.80 12.95
CA ILE A 43 -5.76 9.61 14.10
C ILE A 43 -5.89 8.70 15.33
N ALA A 44 -4.82 8.57 16.11
CA ALA A 44 -4.81 7.75 17.33
C ALA A 44 -5.52 8.44 18.53
N SER A 45 -5.61 9.77 18.57
CA SER A 45 -6.03 10.51 19.78
C SER A 45 -7.50 10.30 20.18
N ALA A 46 -8.42 10.29 19.21
CA ALA A 46 -9.85 10.09 19.48
C ALA A 46 -10.15 8.65 19.96
N GLN A 47 -9.42 7.66 19.43
CA GLN A 47 -9.60 6.25 19.80
C GLN A 47 -9.12 5.96 21.23
N VAL A 48 -8.00 6.57 21.63
CA VAL A 48 -7.46 6.48 22.99
C VAL A 48 -8.45 7.00 24.04
N GLN A 49 -9.11 8.13 23.76
CA GLN A 49 -10.05 8.72 24.72
C GLN A 49 -11.30 7.85 24.87
N GLY A 50 -11.81 7.29 23.77
CA GLY A 50 -12.91 6.32 23.79
C GLY A 50 -12.56 5.05 24.58
N LEU A 51 -11.32 4.55 24.45
CA LEU A 51 -10.84 3.38 25.20
C LEU A 51 -10.81 3.66 26.72
N ARG A 52 -10.29 4.82 27.13
CA ARG A 52 -10.21 5.20 28.55
C ARG A 52 -11.58 5.22 29.21
N ILE A 53 -12.56 5.86 28.55
CA ILE A 53 -13.94 5.95 29.05
C ILE A 53 -14.56 4.55 29.19
N ALA A 54 -14.35 3.68 28.22
CA ALA A 54 -14.87 2.31 28.24
C ALA A 54 -14.27 1.49 29.40
N LEU A 55 -12.95 1.52 29.60
CA LEU A 55 -12.29 0.82 30.70
C LEU A 55 -12.74 1.33 32.08
N GLN A 56 -12.94 2.65 32.21
CA GLN A 56 -13.51 3.22 33.45
C GLN A 56 -14.95 2.74 33.69
N GLY A 57 -15.77 2.66 32.63
CA GLY A 57 -17.14 2.13 32.69
C GLY A 57 -17.21 0.65 33.08
N LEU A 58 -16.18 -0.13 32.76
CA LEU A 58 -16.03 -1.54 33.17
C LEU A 58 -15.56 -1.71 34.63
N GLY A 59 -15.28 -0.61 35.34
CA GLY A 59 -14.81 -0.64 36.72
C GLY A 59 -13.32 -0.97 36.88
N CYS A 60 -12.52 -0.82 35.81
CA CYS A 60 -11.07 -1.02 35.90
C CYS A 60 -10.44 -0.02 36.87
N THR A 61 -9.40 -0.46 37.59
CA THR A 61 -8.59 0.43 38.43
C THR A 61 -7.85 1.46 37.58
N SER A 62 -7.52 2.62 38.16
CA SER A 62 -6.77 3.68 37.47
C SER A 62 -5.43 3.18 36.90
N GLU A 63 -4.76 2.27 37.62
CA GLU A 63 -3.51 1.64 37.19
C GLU A 63 -3.71 0.73 35.97
N ALA A 64 -4.75 -0.11 36.00
CA ALA A 64 -5.10 -0.97 34.86
C ALA A 64 -5.47 -0.13 33.63
N VAL A 65 -6.26 0.94 33.81
CA VAL A 65 -6.62 1.89 32.73
C VAL A 65 -5.35 2.51 32.13
N CYS A 66 -4.44 3.02 32.95
CA CYS A 66 -3.19 3.63 32.47
C CYS A 66 -2.32 2.63 31.70
N THR A 67 -2.20 1.40 32.19
CA THR A 67 -1.40 0.34 31.59
C THR A 67 -1.96 -0.10 30.22
N LEU A 68 -3.28 -0.33 30.15
CA LEU A 68 -3.95 -0.71 28.91
C LEU A 68 -3.94 0.43 27.88
N GLU A 69 -4.12 1.68 28.31
CA GLU A 69 -4.00 2.84 27.43
C GLU A 69 -2.58 3.00 26.88
N ALA A 70 -1.55 2.82 27.71
CA ALA A 70 -0.16 2.87 27.27
C ALA A 70 0.15 1.75 26.26
N THR A 71 -0.37 0.55 26.51
CA THR A 71 -0.22 -0.61 25.62
C THR A 71 -0.91 -0.35 24.28
N TYR A 72 -2.15 0.13 24.29
CA TYR A 72 -2.89 0.50 23.08
C TYR A 72 -2.15 1.58 22.28
N LYS A 73 -1.67 2.64 22.94
CA LYS A 73 -0.86 3.69 22.31
C LYS A 73 0.43 3.15 21.68
N ALA A 74 1.11 2.22 22.34
CA ALA A 74 2.30 1.59 21.80
C ALA A 74 1.95 0.75 20.56
N GLY A 75 0.86 -0.02 20.61
CA GLY A 75 0.32 -0.77 19.47
C GLY A 75 -0.01 0.14 18.28
N CYS A 76 -0.74 1.24 18.49
CA CYS A 76 -1.04 2.22 17.44
C CYS A 76 0.23 2.82 16.81
N ARG A 77 1.24 3.17 17.62
CA ARG A 77 2.53 3.66 17.08
C ARG A 77 3.23 2.63 16.21
N GLN A 78 3.18 1.35 16.60
CA GLN A 78 3.77 0.28 15.80
C GLN A 78 2.98 0.06 14.49
N LEU A 79 1.66 0.16 14.53
CA LEU A 79 0.82 0.14 13.34
C LEU A 79 1.12 1.32 12.41
N ASP A 80 1.28 2.53 12.94
CA ASP A 80 1.64 3.72 12.15
C ASP A 80 2.94 3.47 11.38
N LEU A 81 3.97 2.95 12.06
CA LEU A 81 5.25 2.62 11.44
C LEU A 81 5.10 1.54 10.36
N SER A 82 4.38 0.45 10.66
CA SER A 82 4.18 -0.66 9.71
C SER A 82 3.38 -0.24 8.49
N CYS A 83 2.33 0.56 8.67
CA CYS A 83 1.50 1.09 7.60
C CYS A 83 2.28 2.11 6.76
N GLY A 84 3.07 2.98 7.41
CA GLY A 84 3.97 3.90 6.73
C GLY A 84 5.00 3.17 5.87
N ALA A 85 5.64 2.13 6.40
CA ALA A 85 6.58 1.31 5.64
C ALA A 85 5.91 0.59 4.46
N SER A 86 4.72 0.03 4.66
CA SER A 86 3.95 -0.64 3.60
C SER A 86 3.53 0.32 2.50
N TRP A 87 3.13 1.55 2.87
CA TRP A 87 2.82 2.62 1.94
C TRP A 87 4.02 3.03 1.11
N SER A 88 5.17 3.28 1.76
CA SER A 88 6.41 3.66 1.07
C SER A 88 6.92 2.58 0.13
N ALA A 89 6.89 1.31 0.56
CA ALA A 89 7.27 0.18 -0.28
C ALA A 89 6.34 0.05 -1.49
N GLY A 90 5.03 0.08 -1.29
CA GLY A 90 4.07 -0.01 -2.39
C GLY A 90 4.17 1.17 -3.37
N LEU A 91 4.50 2.37 -2.90
CA LEU A 91 4.77 3.50 -3.79
C LEU A 91 6.03 3.30 -4.64
N ALA A 92 7.09 2.71 -4.08
CA ALA A 92 8.30 2.40 -4.83
C ALA A 92 8.01 1.35 -5.91
N ASP A 93 7.31 0.28 -5.57
CA ASP A 93 6.91 -0.78 -6.50
C ASP A 93 6.03 -0.24 -7.64
N LEU A 94 5.09 0.66 -7.33
CA LEU A 94 4.28 1.34 -8.33
C LEU A 94 5.14 2.24 -9.24
N GLY A 95 6.09 2.99 -8.67
CA GLY A 95 6.98 3.85 -9.45
C GLY A 95 7.86 3.10 -10.45
N GLU A 96 8.24 1.86 -10.12
CA GLU A 96 9.00 0.98 -11.02
C GLU A 96 8.13 0.30 -12.08
N SER A 97 6.84 0.11 -11.79
CA SER A 97 5.92 -0.63 -12.67
C SER A 97 5.31 0.23 -13.78
N PHE A 98 5.13 1.53 -13.55
CA PHE A 98 4.46 2.44 -14.47
C PHE A 98 5.43 3.25 -15.32
N THR A 99 5.04 3.48 -16.57
CA THR A 99 5.85 4.10 -17.61
C THR A 99 5.26 5.44 -18.07
N VAL A 100 6.06 6.26 -18.76
CA VAL A 100 5.58 7.54 -19.29
C VAL A 100 4.34 7.34 -20.18
N GLY A 101 3.26 8.08 -19.89
CA GLY A 101 1.95 7.94 -20.56
C GLY A 101 0.89 7.21 -19.73
N GLU A 102 1.25 6.60 -18.60
CA GLU A 102 0.34 5.88 -17.70
C GLU A 102 0.07 6.65 -16.39
N GLU A 103 0.25 7.98 -16.38
CA GLU A 103 0.20 8.80 -15.17
C GLU A 103 -1.18 8.77 -14.48
N ALA A 104 -2.25 8.66 -15.28
CA ALA A 104 -3.62 8.57 -14.77
C ALA A 104 -3.86 7.26 -14.00
N GLU A 105 -3.35 6.15 -14.54
CA GLU A 105 -3.45 4.83 -13.93
C GLU A 105 -2.58 4.77 -12.67
N LEU A 106 -1.35 5.27 -12.73
CA LEU A 106 -0.47 5.39 -11.57
C LEU A 106 -1.17 6.15 -10.43
N ARG A 107 -1.80 7.29 -10.72
CA ARG A 107 -2.56 8.06 -9.70
C ARG A 107 -3.72 7.26 -9.12
N GLN A 108 -4.45 6.53 -9.95
CA GLN A 108 -5.56 5.69 -9.47
C GLN A 108 -5.05 4.59 -8.53
N TRP A 109 -3.94 3.94 -8.86
CA TRP A 109 -3.30 2.94 -8.01
C TRP A 109 -2.74 3.54 -6.71
N GLN A 110 -2.14 4.73 -6.76
CA GLN A 110 -1.69 5.43 -5.56
C GLN A 110 -2.86 5.75 -4.61
N LEU A 111 -4.01 6.19 -5.13
CA LEU A 111 -5.21 6.45 -4.32
C LEU A 111 -5.82 5.17 -3.74
N ALA A 112 -5.84 4.09 -4.53
CA ALA A 112 -6.32 2.79 -4.08
C ALA A 112 -5.42 2.23 -2.97
N LEU A 113 -4.10 2.32 -3.12
CA LEU A 113 -3.12 1.92 -2.12
C LEU A 113 -3.30 2.74 -0.83
N ALA A 114 -3.49 4.06 -0.93
CA ALA A 114 -3.68 4.92 0.24
C ALA A 114 -4.94 4.52 1.02
N SER A 115 -6.01 4.23 0.28
CA SER A 115 -7.29 3.77 0.84
C SER A 115 -7.16 2.40 1.51
N ALA A 116 -6.42 1.47 0.91
CA ALA A 116 -6.19 0.13 1.45
C ALA A 116 -5.35 0.19 2.74
N VAL A 117 -4.25 0.95 2.74
CA VAL A 117 -3.39 1.13 3.93
C VAL A 117 -4.18 1.78 5.07
N LYS A 118 -4.99 2.82 4.77
CA LYS A 118 -5.86 3.46 5.76
C LYS A 118 -6.85 2.47 6.37
N ARG A 119 -7.57 1.71 5.55
CA ARG A 119 -8.54 0.72 6.01
C ARG A 119 -7.89 -0.33 6.91
N ARG A 120 -6.74 -0.87 6.50
CA ARG A 120 -5.98 -1.85 7.29
C ARG A 120 -5.57 -1.30 8.64
N TYR A 121 -5.16 -0.03 8.72
CA TYR A 121 -4.86 0.62 9.99
C TYR A 121 -6.11 0.69 10.87
N GLU A 122 -7.24 1.14 10.32
CA GLU A 122 -8.50 1.29 11.06
C GLU A 122 -9.01 -0.05 11.59
N GLU A 123 -8.98 -1.10 10.78
CA GLU A 123 -9.34 -2.48 11.15
C GLU A 123 -8.43 -3.00 12.26
N ALA A 124 -7.11 -2.89 12.11
CA ALA A 124 -6.17 -3.37 13.11
C ALA A 124 -6.27 -2.60 14.43
N ALA A 125 -6.53 -1.29 14.38
CA ALA A 125 -6.76 -0.47 15.57
C ALA A 125 -8.07 -0.85 16.29
N ALA A 126 -9.14 -1.12 15.53
CA ALA A 126 -10.40 -1.62 16.08
C ALA A 126 -10.22 -3.00 16.73
N ASP A 127 -9.57 -3.94 16.05
CA ASP A 127 -9.27 -5.28 16.58
C ASP A 127 -8.46 -5.23 17.87
N MET A 128 -7.45 -4.35 17.95
CA MET A 128 -6.69 -4.15 19.20
C MET A 128 -7.57 -3.61 20.32
N ARG A 129 -8.46 -2.65 20.01
CA ARG A 129 -9.39 -2.08 20.99
C ARG A 129 -10.35 -3.15 21.51
N ASP A 130 -10.93 -3.95 20.63
CA ASP A 130 -11.90 -4.99 20.97
C ASP A 130 -11.27 -6.14 21.76
N ARG A 131 -9.95 -6.35 21.65
CA ARG A 131 -9.22 -7.32 22.49
C ARG A 131 -8.86 -6.79 23.88
N ILE A 132 -8.85 -5.47 24.06
CA ILE A 132 -8.56 -4.83 25.35
C ILE A 132 -9.84 -4.69 26.19
N LEU A 133 -10.98 -4.47 25.54
CA LEU A 133 -12.30 -4.36 26.16
C LEU A 133 -12.91 -5.75 26.42
#